data_AF-A0A538KP30-F1
#
_entry.id   AF-A0A538KP30-F1
#
_cell.length_a   1.000
_cell.length_b   1.000
_cell.length_c   1.000
_cell.angle_alpha   90.00
_cell.angle_beta   90.00
_cell.angle_gamma   90.00
#
_symmetry.space_group_name_H-M   'P 1'
#
loop_
_entity.id
_entity.type
_entity.pdbx_description
1 polymer ?
#
loop_
_entity_poly.entity_id
_entity_poly.type
_entity_poly.pdbx_seq_one_letter_code
_entity_poly.pdbx_strand_id
1 'polypeptide(L)'
;MHLLPHLVRHAALAPIAIAFLLYAAPSAHAAVGTAVYATGLHINTGGIVAPDGRIWVSDHNAGFCRVKDATANGPGYLEHPDFDPNTPAGPDETPTCVGGLLAGAAAGPDASSAPAFYDPSPLLVGNGDERVYVPDGAAPSSDVFVLRWQPATHLFTWTDGDVVTMVGARVRPLAASLGPDGFIYVGFQKAGNIQRFDPDSPSPQVAAPTADGRGVSAVAAGFDSAGKTTVYVAETSGLRQFHPGGGASQPTPFSVDAPAALTYDLSRHLLYSGTANGLTQADKGIDHVQRVATDTNTVEEYATGFSMVGGLGVRPDGAVMVVDDEALLDPAEPIGTGLLYIAGLPASRITGGPGEFTNVASATFTVAGDQALQCSLVPAGADPVWVDCASGTFAPASALADGAYVFATRSVTAAGTGIPVARAFTVDTAAPSAPAAVRLHRRTRRELRLQPRRRRLRGLRARRHVRLRERRGAHAAYPGDRPRRQRERAVGGIDVHRRRLGPDGDDRLAGRQRADWPVAAVRLPRQRGGRAVPLPPRQRSGYRLRQRQGLRERRPGDAHLPGGRDRRGRQRGPHDQPAHPGRRRRIDGR
;
A
#
# COMPACT_ATOMS: atom_id res chain seq x y z
N MET A 1 -13.54 95.97 -34.17
CA MET A 1 -12.80 96.69 -33.11
C MET A 1 -13.17 96.07 -31.76
N HIS A 2 -12.16 95.59 -31.02
CA HIS A 2 -12.01 95.42 -29.55
C HIS A 2 -13.24 95.03 -28.68
N LEU A 3 -13.19 94.21 -27.62
CA LEU A 3 -12.19 93.41 -26.87
C LEU A 3 -13.03 92.60 -25.83
N LEU A 4 -12.50 91.47 -25.34
CA LEU A 4 -12.97 90.60 -24.23
C LEU A 4 -13.24 91.34 -22.88
N PRO A 5 -13.82 90.78 -21.78
CA PRO A 5 -13.60 89.38 -21.28
C PRO A 5 -14.66 88.62 -20.44
N HIS A 6 -14.37 87.31 -20.30
CA HIS A 6 -14.55 86.32 -19.21
C HIS A 6 -15.88 86.12 -18.45
N LEU A 7 -16.39 84.87 -18.48
CA LEU A 7 -16.75 84.12 -17.26
C LEU A 7 -16.78 82.59 -17.49
N VAL A 8 -16.38 81.90 -16.42
CA VAL A 8 -15.88 80.52 -16.31
C VAL A 8 -17.00 79.47 -16.34
N ARG A 9 -16.80 78.35 -17.05
CA ARG A 9 -17.65 77.15 -16.98
C ARG A 9 -17.02 76.11 -16.05
N HIS A 10 -17.74 75.73 -14.99
CA HIS A 10 -17.52 74.49 -14.25
C HIS A 10 -18.23 73.34 -14.98
N ALA A 11 -17.47 72.32 -15.41
CA ALA A 11 -18.01 71.05 -15.87
C ALA A 11 -17.64 69.98 -14.84
N ALA A 12 -18.66 69.35 -14.27
CA ALA A 12 -18.54 68.23 -13.35
C ALA A 12 -18.07 66.98 -14.11
N LEU A 13 -16.97 66.37 -13.68
CA LEU A 13 -16.52 65.05 -14.11
C LEU A 13 -16.97 64.02 -13.07
N ALA A 14 -17.85 63.10 -13.46
CA ALA A 14 -18.18 61.90 -12.71
C ALA A 14 -17.17 60.79 -13.03
N PRO A 15 -16.56 60.10 -12.06
CA PRO A 15 -15.76 58.92 -12.32
C PRO A 15 -16.65 57.68 -12.46
N ILE A 16 -16.59 57.03 -13.62
CA ILE A 16 -17.14 55.69 -13.83
C ILE A 16 -16.15 54.70 -13.22
N ALA A 17 -16.49 54.16 -12.05
CA ALA A 17 -15.76 53.05 -11.43
C ALA A 17 -16.20 51.73 -12.09
N ILE A 18 -15.38 51.21 -13.01
CA ILE A 18 -15.55 49.85 -13.54
C ILE A 18 -14.92 48.89 -12.54
N ALA A 19 -15.76 48.27 -11.70
CA ALA A 19 -15.36 47.16 -10.84
C ALA A 19 -15.28 45.88 -11.69
N PHE A 20 -14.08 45.51 -12.14
CA PHE A 20 -13.80 44.17 -12.65
C PHE A 20 -13.78 43.17 -11.49
N LEU A 21 -14.93 42.58 -11.17
CA LEU A 21 -15.01 41.35 -10.37
C LEU A 21 -14.58 40.18 -11.25
N LEU A 22 -13.26 39.95 -11.33
CA LEU A 22 -12.70 38.67 -11.76
C LEU A 22 -12.95 37.65 -10.65
N TYR A 23 -14.11 36.99 -10.71
CA TYR A 23 -14.33 35.76 -9.95
C TYR A 23 -13.50 34.68 -10.64
N ALA A 24 -12.28 34.44 -10.14
CA ALA A 24 -11.52 33.25 -10.47
C ALA A 24 -12.31 32.06 -9.91
N ALA A 25 -13.16 31.46 -10.74
CA ALA A 25 -13.70 30.14 -10.42
C ALA A 25 -12.50 29.21 -10.19
N PRO A 26 -12.49 28.40 -9.12
CA PRO A 26 -11.47 27.37 -8.97
C PRO A 26 -11.54 26.49 -10.22
N SER A 27 -10.45 26.46 -10.98
CA SER A 27 -10.31 25.52 -12.09
C SER A 27 -10.45 24.13 -11.48
N ALA A 28 -11.55 23.44 -11.76
CA ALA A 28 -11.64 22.01 -11.50
C ALA A 28 -10.53 21.35 -12.32
N HIS A 29 -9.42 21.02 -11.67
CA HIS A 29 -8.38 20.24 -12.30
C HIS A 29 -8.94 18.83 -12.51
N ALA A 30 -8.72 18.25 -13.69
CA ALA A 30 -9.06 16.86 -13.91
C ALA A 30 -8.25 15.99 -12.94
N ALA A 31 -8.86 14.91 -12.45
CA ALA A 31 -8.16 13.92 -11.63
C ALA A 31 -6.88 13.46 -12.35
N VAL A 32 -5.80 13.29 -11.57
CA VAL A 32 -4.51 12.86 -12.10
C VAL A 32 -4.58 11.42 -12.58
N GLY A 33 -3.73 11.10 -13.55
CA GLY A 33 -3.56 9.73 -14.02
C GLY A 33 -3.04 8.80 -12.92
N THR A 34 -3.48 7.55 -13.00
CA THR A 34 -3.05 6.45 -12.12
C THR A 34 -2.48 5.30 -12.95
N ALA A 35 -1.50 4.61 -12.41
CA ALA A 35 -0.94 3.40 -13.01
C ALA A 35 -0.80 2.30 -11.96
N VAL A 36 -1.19 1.07 -12.33
CA VAL A 36 -0.95 -0.10 -11.49
C VAL A 36 0.56 -0.33 -11.40
N TYR A 37 1.08 -0.32 -10.19
CA TYR A 37 2.48 -0.54 -9.89
C TYR A 37 2.75 -1.96 -9.43
N ALA A 38 1.90 -2.52 -8.58
CA ALA A 38 2.05 -3.90 -8.13
C ALA A 38 0.70 -4.57 -7.88
N THR A 39 0.71 -5.90 -7.93
CA THR A 39 -0.41 -6.80 -7.65
C THR A 39 -0.07 -7.72 -6.48
N GLY A 40 -1.04 -8.51 -6.01
CA GLY A 40 -0.79 -9.52 -4.98
C GLY A 40 -0.98 -9.03 -3.55
N LEU A 41 -1.62 -7.87 -3.36
CA LEU A 41 -1.90 -7.33 -2.03
C LEU A 41 -3.22 -7.90 -1.48
N HIS A 42 -3.41 -7.80 -0.17
CA HIS A 42 -4.61 -8.22 0.55
C HIS A 42 -4.72 -7.53 1.92
N ILE A 43 -5.82 -6.81 2.16
CA ILE A 43 -6.08 -6.05 3.39
C ILE A 43 -4.90 -5.12 3.70
N ASN A 44 -4.60 -4.29 2.73
CA ASN A 44 -3.44 -3.41 2.74
C ASN A 44 -3.75 -2.03 3.31
N THR A 45 -2.80 -1.45 4.04
CA THR A 45 -3.08 -0.31 4.94
C THR A 45 -2.16 0.90 4.75
N GLY A 46 -1.14 0.82 3.89
CA GLY A 46 -0.29 1.96 3.54
C GLY A 46 1.09 1.54 3.07
N GLY A 47 1.94 2.50 2.73
CA GLY A 47 3.30 2.20 2.27
C GLY A 47 4.27 3.37 2.43
N ILE A 48 5.55 3.05 2.35
CA ILE A 48 6.68 4.00 2.44
C ILE A 48 7.65 3.75 1.29
N VAL A 49 8.49 4.75 1.02
CA VAL A 49 9.68 4.59 0.17
C VAL A 49 10.89 4.42 1.07
N ALA A 50 11.61 3.33 0.91
CA ALA A 50 12.81 3.02 1.66
C ALA A 50 14.00 3.90 1.21
N PRO A 51 15.10 3.95 1.98
CA PRO A 51 16.29 4.74 1.64
C PRO A 51 16.90 4.42 0.26
N ASP A 52 16.72 3.21 -0.25
CA ASP A 52 17.18 2.79 -1.59
C ASP A 52 16.20 3.13 -2.72
N GLY A 53 15.09 3.81 -2.42
CA GLY A 53 14.05 4.20 -3.37
C GLY A 53 12.99 3.13 -3.64
N ARG A 54 13.10 1.93 -3.07
CA ARG A 54 12.10 0.87 -3.25
C ARG A 54 10.86 1.12 -2.40
N ILE A 55 9.72 0.69 -2.92
CA ILE A 55 8.45 0.76 -2.18
C ILE A 55 8.34 -0.42 -1.22
N TRP A 56 7.84 -0.14 -0.02
CA TRP A 56 7.41 -1.11 0.96
C TRP A 56 5.96 -0.85 1.34
N VAL A 57 5.17 -1.91 1.51
CA VAL A 57 3.74 -1.84 1.80
C VAL A 57 3.42 -2.63 3.07
N SER A 58 2.53 -2.10 3.89
CA SER A 58 1.88 -2.85 4.95
C SER A 58 0.69 -3.61 4.40
N ASP A 59 0.76 -4.92 4.51
CA ASP A 59 -0.28 -5.88 4.15
C ASP A 59 -0.66 -6.67 5.40
N HIS A 60 -1.95 -6.73 5.73
CA HIS A 60 -2.38 -7.35 6.97
C HIS A 60 -2.04 -8.85 7.01
N ASN A 61 -2.01 -9.55 5.86
CA ASN A 61 -1.73 -10.99 5.83
C ASN A 61 -0.29 -11.30 5.41
N ALA A 62 0.30 -10.58 4.47
CA ALA A 62 1.68 -10.80 4.04
C ALA A 62 2.72 -10.13 4.94
N GLY A 63 2.32 -9.14 5.75
CA GLY A 63 3.21 -8.38 6.63
C GLY A 63 3.67 -7.06 6.01
N PHE A 64 4.75 -6.49 6.55
CA PHE A 64 5.40 -5.32 5.96
C PHE A 64 6.42 -5.77 4.92
N CYS A 65 6.07 -5.62 3.65
CA CYS A 65 6.73 -6.27 2.53
C CYS A 65 7.41 -5.29 1.58
N ARG A 66 8.60 -5.65 1.10
CA ARG A 66 9.20 -5.00 -0.07
C ARG A 66 8.40 -5.32 -1.33
N VAL A 67 8.27 -4.32 -2.20
CA VAL A 67 7.60 -4.46 -3.49
C VAL A 67 8.65 -4.56 -4.58
N LYS A 68 8.50 -5.53 -5.48
CA LYS A 68 9.26 -5.57 -6.73
C LYS A 68 8.70 -4.52 -7.67
N ASP A 69 9.56 -3.78 -8.34
CA ASP A 69 9.14 -2.68 -9.20
C ASP A 69 8.40 -3.15 -10.46
N ALA A 70 7.44 -2.35 -10.91
CA ALA A 70 6.82 -2.49 -12.22
C ALA A 70 7.87 -2.35 -13.34
N THR A 71 7.67 -3.08 -14.43
CA THR A 71 8.54 -3.03 -15.61
C THR A 71 7.72 -2.95 -16.88
N ALA A 72 8.38 -2.88 -18.04
CA ALA A 72 7.70 -3.01 -19.32
C ALA A 72 7.06 -4.40 -19.53
N ASN A 73 7.37 -5.39 -18.68
CA ASN A 73 6.75 -6.71 -18.71
C ASN A 73 5.43 -6.78 -17.92
N GLY A 74 5.10 -5.77 -17.12
CA GLY A 74 3.90 -5.75 -16.30
C GLY A 74 4.09 -5.09 -14.94
N PRO A 75 3.02 -5.08 -14.13
CA PRO A 75 3.11 -4.64 -12.74
C PRO A 75 4.07 -5.53 -11.97
N GLY A 76 4.63 -4.97 -10.91
CA GLY A 76 5.38 -5.69 -9.91
C GLY A 76 4.49 -6.48 -8.97
N TYR A 77 5.05 -6.93 -7.85
CA TYR A 77 4.35 -7.73 -6.85
C TYR A 77 5.05 -7.63 -5.50
N LEU A 78 4.39 -8.08 -4.43
CA LEU A 78 5.04 -8.26 -3.13
C LEU A 78 6.14 -9.32 -3.24
N GLU A 79 7.36 -8.98 -2.82
CA GLU A 79 8.45 -9.97 -2.73
C GLU A 79 8.17 -10.90 -1.55
N HIS A 80 7.29 -11.88 -1.77
CA HIS A 80 6.89 -12.92 -0.84
C HIS A 80 6.87 -14.27 -1.59
N PRO A 81 7.24 -15.40 -0.98
CA PRO A 81 7.31 -16.70 -1.66
C PRO A 81 6.00 -17.13 -2.37
N ASP A 82 4.84 -16.72 -1.85
CA ASP A 82 3.54 -17.02 -2.46
C ASP A 82 3.29 -16.26 -3.79
N PHE A 83 3.98 -15.13 -4.02
CA PHE A 83 3.80 -14.28 -5.21
C PHE A 83 5.02 -14.29 -6.13
N ASP A 84 6.19 -14.64 -5.61
CA ASP A 84 7.39 -14.87 -6.41
C ASP A 84 8.16 -16.11 -5.92
N PRO A 85 8.23 -17.17 -6.75
CA PRO A 85 8.93 -18.40 -6.39
C PRO A 85 10.44 -18.22 -6.28
N ASN A 86 10.99 -17.08 -6.73
CA ASN A 86 12.40 -16.71 -6.56
C ASN A 86 12.63 -15.83 -5.32
N THR A 87 11.56 -15.46 -4.59
CA THR A 87 11.73 -14.88 -3.26
C THR A 87 12.42 -15.90 -2.38
N PRO A 88 13.45 -15.51 -1.61
CA PRO A 88 14.09 -16.39 -0.65
C PRO A 88 13.08 -17.15 0.20
N ALA A 89 13.03 -18.48 0.01
CA ALA A 89 12.20 -19.39 0.81
C ALA A 89 13.05 -20.23 1.80
N GLY A 90 14.37 -20.01 1.80
CA GLY A 90 15.32 -20.71 2.65
C GLY A 90 15.43 -20.08 4.04
N PRO A 91 15.61 -20.86 5.11
CA PRO A 91 15.78 -20.35 6.47
C PRO A 91 17.04 -19.50 6.67
N ASP A 92 17.99 -19.56 5.72
CA ASP A 92 19.30 -18.89 5.79
C ASP A 92 19.34 -17.56 5.02
N GLU A 93 18.27 -17.20 4.28
CA GLU A 93 18.17 -15.95 3.53
C GLU A 93 17.07 -15.07 4.14
N THR A 94 17.37 -13.78 4.40
CA THR A 94 16.47 -12.89 5.15
C THR A 94 15.18 -12.60 4.35
N PRO A 95 13.99 -12.88 4.90
CA PRO A 95 12.73 -12.57 4.22
C PRO A 95 12.57 -11.07 3.93
N THR A 96 11.91 -10.77 2.83
CA THR A 96 11.55 -9.41 2.36
C THR A 96 10.22 -8.91 2.92
N CYS A 97 9.50 -9.77 3.65
CA CYS A 97 8.30 -9.45 4.41
C CYS A 97 8.54 -9.69 5.90
N VAL A 98 8.14 -8.72 6.73
CA VAL A 98 8.28 -8.78 8.19
C VAL A 98 6.89 -8.79 8.83
N GLY A 99 6.55 -9.86 9.55
CA GLY A 99 5.22 -10.08 10.10
C GLY A 99 4.24 -10.68 9.11
N GLY A 100 2.96 -10.68 9.45
CA GLY A 100 1.90 -11.31 8.68
C GLY A 100 1.63 -12.77 9.07
N LEU A 101 0.58 -13.32 8.47
CA LEU A 101 0.08 -14.67 8.70
C LEU A 101 0.43 -15.65 7.58
N LEU A 102 0.93 -15.15 6.44
CA LEU A 102 1.38 -15.98 5.33
C LEU A 102 2.67 -16.74 5.69
N ALA A 103 2.79 -17.96 5.18
CA ALA A 103 3.98 -18.78 5.41
C ALA A 103 5.17 -18.23 4.62
N GLY A 104 6.31 -18.04 5.29
CA GLY A 104 7.53 -17.54 4.66
C GLY A 104 7.88 -16.09 5.02
N ALA A 105 7.01 -15.36 5.71
CA ALA A 105 7.35 -14.07 6.28
C ALA A 105 8.25 -14.19 7.53
N ALA A 106 9.09 -13.18 7.77
CA ALA A 106 9.88 -13.09 9.01
C ALA A 106 8.98 -12.78 10.21
N ALA A 107 9.48 -13.00 11.43
CA ALA A 107 8.77 -12.59 12.64
C ALA A 107 8.55 -11.06 12.67
N GLY A 108 7.39 -10.63 13.17
CA GLY A 108 6.97 -9.23 13.14
C GLY A 108 5.50 -9.07 13.55
N PRO A 109 4.85 -7.95 13.17
CA PRO A 109 3.44 -7.71 13.48
C PRO A 109 2.54 -8.78 12.86
N ASP A 110 1.59 -9.33 13.62
CA ASP A 110 0.62 -10.32 13.11
C ASP A 110 -0.30 -9.72 12.03
N ALA A 111 -0.56 -8.41 12.10
CA ALA A 111 -1.41 -7.67 11.18
C ALA A 111 -0.84 -6.28 10.88
N SER A 112 0.03 -6.19 9.87
CA SER A 112 0.69 -4.92 9.52
C SER A 112 -0.33 -3.85 9.11
N SER A 113 -0.24 -2.70 9.77
CA SER A 113 -1.13 -1.55 9.53
C SER A 113 -0.36 -0.33 9.01
N ALA A 114 -1.02 0.83 8.80
CA ALA A 114 -0.44 1.97 8.09
C ALA A 114 0.86 2.48 8.77
N PRO A 115 2.02 2.42 8.09
CA PRO A 115 3.31 2.62 8.74
C PRO A 115 3.78 4.08 8.74
N ALA A 116 4.70 4.42 9.64
CA ALA A 116 5.42 5.70 9.62
C ALA A 116 6.93 5.48 9.45
N PHE A 117 7.55 6.19 8.50
CA PHE A 117 8.99 6.21 8.30
C PHE A 117 9.65 7.33 9.12
N TYR A 118 10.77 7.03 9.77
CA TYR A 118 11.57 7.97 10.55
C TYR A 118 13.04 7.84 10.17
N ASP A 119 13.62 8.96 9.75
CA ASP A 119 15.04 9.10 9.46
C ASP A 119 15.58 10.23 10.36
N PRO A 120 16.34 9.91 11.42
CA PRO A 120 16.92 10.91 12.31
C PRO A 120 18.06 11.69 11.64
N SER A 121 18.65 11.16 10.55
CA SER A 121 19.77 11.77 9.82
C SER A 121 19.44 11.94 8.33
N PRO A 122 18.45 12.77 7.95
CA PRO A 122 17.94 12.86 6.57
C PRO A 122 18.96 13.37 5.54
N LEU A 123 20.12 13.88 5.99
CA LEU A 123 21.24 14.25 5.13
C LEU A 123 22.18 13.07 4.79
N LEU A 124 22.00 11.93 5.44
CA LEU A 124 22.81 10.72 5.35
C LEU A 124 21.93 9.50 5.02
N VAL A 125 21.11 9.63 3.97
CA VAL A 125 20.18 8.58 3.53
C VAL A 125 20.90 7.25 3.31
N GLY A 126 20.34 6.19 3.89
CA GLY A 126 20.82 4.82 3.85
C GLY A 126 21.92 4.50 4.87
N ASN A 127 22.12 5.31 5.91
CA ASN A 127 23.22 5.09 6.87
C ASN A 127 22.91 3.98 7.91
N GLY A 128 21.65 3.53 8.02
CA GLY A 128 21.21 2.48 8.93
C GLY A 128 20.56 2.95 10.23
N ASP A 129 20.36 4.26 10.42
CA ASP A 129 19.60 4.80 11.56
C ASP A 129 18.10 4.95 11.27
N GLU A 130 17.68 4.67 10.03
CA GLU A 130 16.31 4.76 9.58
C GLU A 130 15.45 3.64 10.17
N ARG A 131 14.23 4.02 10.53
CA ARG A 131 13.27 3.14 11.18
C ARG A 131 11.90 3.26 10.53
N VAL A 132 11.17 2.17 10.54
CA VAL A 132 9.73 2.14 10.23
C VAL A 132 8.98 1.69 11.46
N TYR A 133 7.95 2.44 11.82
CA TYR A 133 7.01 2.12 12.87
C TYR A 133 5.77 1.50 12.24
N VAL A 134 5.59 0.19 12.40
CA VAL A 134 4.49 -0.59 11.82
C VAL A 134 3.50 -0.94 12.93
N PRO A 135 2.30 -0.35 12.96
CA PRO A 135 1.28 -0.73 13.93
C PRO A 135 0.81 -2.17 13.68
N ASP A 136 0.59 -2.93 14.76
CA ASP A 136 0.01 -4.27 14.70
C ASP A 136 -1.50 -4.22 14.99
N GLY A 137 -2.30 -4.35 13.94
CA GLY A 137 -3.75 -4.29 13.98
C GLY A 137 -4.42 -5.54 14.54
N ALA A 138 -3.65 -6.54 14.97
CA ALA A 138 -4.19 -7.83 15.39
C ALA A 138 -5.05 -7.67 16.64
N ALA A 139 -6.10 -8.50 16.76
CA ALA A 139 -7.07 -8.42 17.86
C ALA A 139 -6.46 -8.43 19.28
N PRO A 140 -5.38 -9.17 19.59
CA PRO A 140 -4.75 -9.11 20.91
C PRO A 140 -3.78 -7.93 21.09
N SER A 141 -3.43 -7.21 20.03
CA SER A 141 -2.25 -6.36 20.01
C SER A 141 -2.48 -4.97 20.59
N SER A 142 -1.39 -4.42 21.13
CA SER A 142 -1.24 -3.03 21.57
C SER A 142 0.09 -2.46 21.10
N ASP A 143 0.76 -3.14 20.17
CA ASP A 143 2.16 -2.88 19.87
C ASP A 143 2.32 -2.19 18.52
N VAL A 144 3.33 -1.32 18.45
CA VAL A 144 3.87 -0.78 17.21
C VAL A 144 5.28 -1.34 17.07
N PHE A 145 5.51 -2.13 16.03
CA PHE A 145 6.79 -2.74 15.74
C PHE A 145 7.76 -1.71 15.20
N VAL A 146 9.02 -1.77 15.64
CA VAL A 146 10.09 -0.89 15.16
C VAL A 146 11.01 -1.70 14.27
N LEU A 147 10.93 -1.47 12.97
CA LEU A 147 11.76 -2.12 11.98
C LEU A 147 12.94 -1.22 11.65
N ARG A 148 14.15 -1.78 11.60
CA ARG A 148 15.39 -1.03 11.35
C ARG A 148 15.91 -1.29 9.95
N TRP A 149 16.32 -0.24 9.28
CA TRP A 149 16.98 -0.33 7.98
C TRP A 149 18.35 -0.99 8.13
N GLN A 150 18.66 -1.91 7.22
CA GLN A 150 19.95 -2.58 7.13
C GLN A 150 20.64 -2.18 5.82
N PRO A 151 21.62 -1.26 5.85
CA PRO A 151 22.29 -0.77 4.64
C PRO A 151 22.96 -1.87 3.83
N ALA A 152 23.48 -2.91 4.50
CA ALA A 152 24.19 -4.00 3.85
C ALA A 152 23.28 -4.90 3.01
N THR A 153 22.01 -5.06 3.41
CA THR A 153 21.07 -5.98 2.76
C THR A 153 19.95 -5.26 2.02
N HIS A 154 19.81 -3.95 2.22
CA HIS A 154 18.70 -3.15 1.71
C HIS A 154 17.32 -3.69 2.16
N LEU A 155 17.25 -4.09 3.43
CA LEU A 155 16.06 -4.66 4.06
C LEU A 155 15.72 -3.94 5.35
N PHE A 156 14.43 -3.91 5.68
CA PHE A 156 13.98 -3.68 7.04
C PHE A 156 13.99 -4.99 7.81
N THR A 157 14.54 -4.96 9.02
CA THR A 157 14.60 -6.13 9.92
C THR A 157 14.01 -5.79 11.27
N TRP A 158 13.44 -6.79 11.92
CA TRP A 158 12.97 -6.71 13.29
C TRP A 158 13.87 -7.54 14.22
N THR A 159 14.00 -7.09 15.47
CA THR A 159 14.65 -7.86 16.54
C THR A 159 13.69 -7.97 17.72
N ASP A 160 13.68 -9.13 18.39
CA ASP A 160 12.86 -9.35 19.57
C ASP A 160 12.98 -8.21 20.58
N GLY A 161 11.86 -7.57 20.90
CA GLY A 161 11.78 -6.45 21.83
C GLY A 161 11.87 -5.05 21.20
N ASP A 162 12.15 -4.92 19.90
CA ASP A 162 12.00 -3.66 19.15
C ASP A 162 10.51 -3.38 18.88
N VAL A 163 9.78 -3.08 19.96
CA VAL A 163 8.35 -2.74 19.96
C VAL A 163 8.07 -1.57 20.88
N VAL A 164 7.06 -0.77 20.52
CA VAL A 164 6.49 0.27 21.37
C VAL A 164 5.09 -0.17 21.78
N THR A 165 4.93 -0.57 23.03
CA THR A 165 3.62 -0.96 23.58
C THR A 165 2.82 0.27 23.98
N MET A 166 1.69 0.46 23.31
CA MET A 166 0.81 1.60 23.51
C MET A 166 0.03 1.49 24.84
N VAL A 167 -0.46 2.63 25.34
CA VAL A 167 -1.23 2.68 26.58
C VAL A 167 -2.60 2.03 26.37
N GLY A 168 -2.90 1.05 27.23
CA GLY A 168 -4.14 0.27 27.17
C GLY A 168 -3.91 -1.11 26.55
N ALA A 169 -4.79 -2.06 26.89
CA ALA A 169 -4.67 -3.42 26.39
C ALA A 169 -5.61 -3.66 25.20
N ARG A 170 -5.13 -4.39 24.19
CA ARG A 170 -5.87 -4.80 22.99
C ARG A 170 -6.46 -3.61 22.24
N VAL A 171 -5.70 -2.52 22.17
CA VAL A 171 -6.14 -1.26 21.56
C VAL A 171 -6.14 -1.29 20.03
N ARG A 172 -5.45 -2.29 19.42
CA ARG A 172 -5.36 -2.48 17.96
C ARG A 172 -4.87 -1.23 17.22
N PRO A 173 -3.59 -0.86 17.37
CA PRO A 173 -2.96 0.19 16.57
C PRO A 173 -3.24 -0.03 15.06
N LEU A 174 -3.69 1.00 14.35
CA LEU A 174 -4.14 0.89 12.95
C LEU A 174 -3.39 1.83 11.99
N ALA A 175 -2.90 2.96 12.49
CA ALA A 175 -2.15 3.89 11.65
C ALA A 175 -1.13 4.67 12.48
N ALA A 176 0.08 4.80 11.95
CA ALA A 176 1.13 5.66 12.49
C ALA A 176 1.42 6.81 11.51
N SER A 177 1.74 7.98 12.03
CA SER A 177 2.17 9.13 11.24
C SER A 177 3.24 9.94 11.97
N LEU A 178 4.34 10.26 11.30
CA LEU A 178 5.37 11.15 11.82
C LEU A 178 4.91 12.60 11.68
N GLY A 179 4.84 13.31 12.80
CA GLY A 179 4.50 14.72 12.84
C GLY A 179 5.70 15.64 12.59
N PRO A 180 5.47 16.87 12.11
CA PRO A 180 6.53 17.87 11.98
C PRO A 180 7.17 18.32 13.31
N ASP A 181 6.58 17.93 14.45
CA ASP A 181 7.15 18.10 15.79
C ASP A 181 8.07 16.95 16.21
N GLY A 182 8.32 15.98 15.33
CA GLY A 182 9.19 14.83 15.57
C GLY A 182 8.54 13.66 16.33
N PHE A 183 7.26 13.78 16.71
CA PHE A 183 6.54 12.70 17.37
C PHE A 183 5.87 11.76 16.37
N ILE A 184 5.82 10.46 16.70
CA ILE A 184 4.94 9.51 16.01
C ILE A 184 3.56 9.57 16.66
N TYR A 185 2.52 9.78 15.86
CA TYR A 185 1.11 9.74 16.26
C TYR A 185 0.49 8.43 15.82
N VAL A 186 -0.24 7.77 16.72
CA VAL A 186 -0.85 6.45 16.49
C VAL A 186 -2.35 6.51 16.75
N GLY A 187 -3.11 6.05 15.76
CA GLY A 187 -4.55 5.85 15.82
C GLY A 187 -4.88 4.38 16.00
N PHE A 188 -6.07 4.12 16.52
CA PHE A 188 -6.44 2.80 17.00
C PHE A 188 -7.84 2.44 16.54
N GLN A 189 -8.07 1.16 16.27
CA GLN A 189 -9.40 0.67 15.95
C GLN A 189 -10.30 0.52 17.19
N LYS A 190 -9.71 0.30 18.39
CA LYS A 190 -10.44 -0.01 19.63
C LYS A 190 -10.22 0.98 20.78
N ALA A 191 -9.46 2.05 20.58
CA ALA A 191 -9.28 3.09 21.59
C ALA A 191 -9.85 4.44 21.14
N GLY A 192 -10.57 5.12 22.06
CA GLY A 192 -11.14 6.46 21.87
C GLY A 192 -10.15 7.61 22.00
N ASN A 193 -8.90 7.39 21.63
CA ASN A 193 -7.84 8.39 21.73
C ASN A 193 -6.78 8.17 20.66
N ILE A 194 -6.03 9.24 20.40
CA ILE A 194 -4.77 9.21 19.65
C ILE A 194 -3.65 9.26 20.67
N GLN A 195 -2.63 8.44 20.46
CA GLN A 195 -1.44 8.43 21.28
C GLN A 195 -0.24 8.91 20.49
N ARG A 196 0.80 9.33 21.19
CA ARG A 196 2.06 9.70 20.57
C ARG A 196 3.25 9.27 21.40
N PHE A 197 4.40 9.15 20.77
CA PHE A 197 5.68 8.94 21.43
C PHE A 197 6.83 9.58 20.63
N ASP A 198 7.91 9.90 21.32
CA ASP A 198 9.17 10.31 20.72
C ASP A 198 9.86 9.06 20.14
N PRO A 199 10.18 9.01 18.83
CA PRO A 199 10.81 7.84 18.22
C PRO A 199 12.19 7.51 18.80
N ASP A 200 12.92 8.50 19.33
CA ASP A 200 14.26 8.32 19.91
C ASP A 200 14.24 7.90 21.38
N SER A 201 13.15 8.20 22.08
CA SER A 201 12.92 7.76 23.46
C SER A 201 11.44 7.37 23.67
N PRO A 202 11.00 6.21 23.14
CA PRO A 202 9.58 5.85 23.12
C PRO A 202 8.96 5.79 24.53
N SER A 203 8.05 6.71 24.78
CA SER A 203 7.17 6.73 25.96
C SER A 203 5.75 7.12 25.51
N PRO A 204 4.89 6.14 25.21
CA PRO A 204 3.54 6.39 24.73
C PRO A 204 2.70 7.17 25.73
N GLN A 205 2.02 8.20 25.21
CA GLN A 205 1.11 9.04 25.97
C GLN A 205 -0.08 9.45 25.11
N VAL A 206 -1.22 9.73 25.75
CA VAL A 206 -2.40 10.24 25.05
C VAL A 206 -2.10 11.65 24.52
N ALA A 207 -2.29 11.83 23.21
CA ALA A 207 -2.15 13.12 22.54
C ALA A 207 -3.46 13.92 22.56
N ALA A 208 -4.58 13.24 22.26
CA ALA A 208 -5.94 13.79 22.34
C ALA A 208 -6.97 12.65 22.35
N PRO A 209 -8.15 12.83 22.99
CA PRO A 209 -9.29 11.94 22.79
C PRO A 209 -9.97 12.20 21.43
N THR A 210 -10.60 11.17 20.87
CA THR A 210 -11.50 11.33 19.71
C THR A 210 -12.81 11.97 20.15
N ALA A 211 -13.51 12.63 19.23
CA ALA A 211 -14.71 13.39 19.59
C ALA A 211 -15.86 12.49 20.04
N ASP A 212 -15.99 11.30 19.46
CA ASP A 212 -17.02 10.31 19.77
C ASP A 212 -16.57 9.24 20.78
N GLY A 213 -15.32 9.30 21.24
CA GLY A 213 -14.71 8.31 22.13
C GLY A 213 -14.51 6.92 21.50
N ARG A 214 -14.58 6.81 20.17
CA ARG A 214 -14.35 5.57 19.41
C ARG A 214 -13.01 5.60 18.68
N GLY A 215 -12.65 4.46 18.12
CA GLY A 215 -11.47 4.34 17.26
C GLY A 215 -11.57 5.16 15.98
N VAL A 216 -10.43 5.28 15.30
CA VAL A 216 -10.26 5.99 14.03
C VAL A 216 -9.91 5.00 12.91
N SER A 217 -10.22 5.35 11.67
CA SER A 217 -9.77 4.59 10.49
C SER A 217 -8.34 4.96 10.06
N ALA A 218 -7.94 6.22 10.23
CA ALA A 218 -6.62 6.70 9.86
C ALA A 218 -6.20 7.96 10.62
N VAL A 219 -4.90 8.26 10.60
CA VAL A 219 -4.29 9.47 11.15
C VAL A 219 -3.19 9.97 10.21
N ALA A 220 -3.08 11.30 10.08
CA ALA A 220 -1.95 11.95 9.44
C ALA A 220 -1.57 13.22 10.19
N ALA A 221 -0.28 13.42 10.48
CA ALA A 221 0.24 14.61 11.13
C ALA A 221 0.92 15.53 10.12
N GLY A 222 0.66 16.83 10.22
CA GLY A 222 1.13 17.85 9.28
C GLY A 222 0.96 19.26 9.83
N PHE A 223 0.66 20.22 8.95
CA PHE A 223 0.40 21.61 9.31
C PHE A 223 -1.04 22.01 9.00
N ASP A 224 -1.58 22.95 9.78
CA ASP A 224 -2.80 23.68 9.41
C ASP A 224 -2.48 24.97 8.62
N SER A 225 -3.52 25.70 8.22
CA SER A 225 -3.40 26.99 7.52
C SER A 225 -2.64 28.08 8.27
N ALA A 226 -2.40 27.90 9.58
CA ALA A 226 -1.59 28.81 10.39
C ALA A 226 -0.12 28.34 10.52
N GLY A 227 0.25 27.25 9.84
CA GLY A 227 1.58 26.63 9.94
C GLY A 227 1.82 25.90 11.25
N LYS A 228 0.78 25.59 12.03
CA LYS A 228 0.91 24.89 13.31
C LYS A 228 0.80 23.39 13.12
N THR A 229 1.63 22.63 13.84
CA THR A 229 1.53 21.17 13.90
C THR A 229 0.11 20.74 14.25
N THR A 230 -0.50 19.98 13.36
CA THR A 230 -1.89 19.55 13.42
C THR A 230 -1.96 18.07 13.06
N VAL A 231 -2.77 17.33 13.80
CA VAL A 231 -3.04 15.92 13.53
C VAL A 231 -4.45 15.79 13.01
N TYR A 232 -4.56 15.27 11.80
CA TYR A 232 -5.81 14.94 11.13
C TYR A 232 -6.19 13.49 11.43
N VAL A 233 -7.46 13.26 11.75
CA VAL A 233 -7.98 11.96 12.13
C VAL A 233 -9.27 11.67 11.37
N ALA A 234 -9.36 10.47 10.81
CA ALA A 234 -10.56 9.99 10.16
C ALA A 234 -11.45 9.30 11.20
N GLU A 235 -12.49 10.00 11.63
CA GLU A 235 -13.51 9.48 12.55
C GLU A 235 -14.78 9.10 11.79
N THR A 236 -15.68 8.35 12.45
CA THR A 236 -16.98 7.98 11.85
C THR A 236 -17.85 9.19 11.47
N SER A 237 -17.59 10.34 12.10
CA SER A 237 -18.26 11.61 11.83
C SER A 237 -17.61 12.44 10.71
N GLY A 238 -16.56 11.92 10.07
CA GLY A 238 -15.77 12.59 9.04
C GLY A 238 -14.37 12.98 9.53
N LEU A 239 -13.71 13.83 8.74
CA LEU A 239 -12.36 14.28 9.05
C LEU A 239 -12.38 15.29 10.20
N ARG A 240 -11.52 15.06 11.19
CA ARG A 240 -11.33 15.94 12.34
C ARG A 240 -9.86 16.27 12.50
N GLN A 241 -9.57 17.28 13.31
CA GLN A 241 -8.21 17.72 13.60
C GLN A 241 -8.04 18.08 15.08
N PHE A 242 -6.81 18.00 15.57
CA PHE A 242 -6.41 18.60 16.84
C PHE A 242 -4.98 19.12 16.77
N HIS A 243 -4.67 20.06 17.65
CA HIS A 243 -3.28 20.45 17.93
C HIS A 243 -2.74 19.63 19.09
N PRO A 244 -1.50 19.12 19.02
CA PRO A 244 -0.93 18.34 20.12
C PRO A 244 -0.96 19.09 21.46
N GLY A 245 -1.39 18.40 22.53
CA GLY A 245 -1.60 18.99 23.86
C GLY A 245 -2.91 19.80 23.99
N GLY A 246 -3.73 19.85 22.95
CA GLY A 246 -5.07 20.40 22.96
C GLY A 246 -6.12 19.47 23.56
N GLY A 247 -7.39 19.86 23.42
CA GLY A 247 -8.55 19.04 23.83
C GLY A 247 -8.89 17.93 22.84
N ALA A 248 -10.14 17.45 22.91
CA ALA A 248 -10.68 16.51 21.93
C ALA A 248 -10.59 17.05 20.49
N SER A 249 -10.51 16.13 19.52
CA SER A 249 -10.55 16.47 18.09
C SER A 249 -11.79 17.31 17.73
N GLN A 250 -11.61 18.21 16.78
CA GLN A 250 -12.62 19.17 16.30
C GLN A 250 -12.81 19.01 14.79
N PRO A 251 -13.95 19.41 14.19
CA PRO A 251 -14.10 19.36 12.74
C PRO A 251 -12.98 20.14 12.04
N THR A 252 -12.51 19.65 10.89
CA THR A 252 -11.63 20.43 10.01
C THR A 252 -12.36 21.63 9.41
N PRO A 253 -11.64 22.70 9.01
CA PRO A 253 -12.23 23.85 8.32
C PRO A 253 -12.60 23.57 6.84
N PHE A 254 -12.33 22.35 6.38
CA PHE A 254 -12.66 21.82 5.06
C PHE A 254 -13.36 20.47 5.23
N SER A 255 -13.99 19.98 4.17
CA SER A 255 -14.68 18.68 4.17
C SER A 255 -14.08 17.78 3.09
N VAL A 256 -13.90 16.52 3.45
CA VAL A 256 -13.54 15.43 2.54
C VAL A 256 -14.61 14.35 2.64
N ASP A 257 -14.77 13.56 1.59
CA ASP A 257 -15.73 12.49 1.52
C ASP A 257 -15.23 11.29 2.33
N ALA A 258 -16.07 10.76 3.21
CA ALA A 258 -15.92 9.50 3.94
C ALA A 258 -14.45 9.00 4.12
N PRO A 259 -13.62 9.72 4.90
CA PRO A 259 -12.20 9.43 4.97
C PRO A 259 -11.93 8.06 5.61
N ALA A 260 -11.16 7.23 4.92
CA ALA A 260 -10.77 5.89 5.36
C ALA A 260 -9.25 5.74 5.49
N ALA A 261 -8.49 6.38 4.61
CA ALA A 261 -7.02 6.41 4.63
C ALA A 261 -6.51 7.85 4.59
N LEU A 262 -5.42 8.13 5.29
CA LEU A 262 -4.80 9.46 5.33
C LEU A 262 -3.28 9.35 5.17
N THR A 263 -2.70 10.32 4.46
CA THR A 263 -1.25 10.58 4.47
C THR A 263 -0.99 12.06 4.24
N TYR A 264 0.17 12.57 4.68
CA TYR A 264 0.51 13.99 4.58
C TYR A 264 1.89 14.17 3.93
N ASP A 265 1.97 15.05 2.94
CA ASP A 265 3.22 15.51 2.35
C ASP A 265 3.70 16.77 3.08
N LEU A 266 4.66 16.58 4.00
CA LEU A 266 5.24 17.68 4.79
C LEU A 266 5.96 18.72 3.93
N SER A 267 6.48 18.35 2.77
CA SER A 267 7.23 19.27 1.90
C SER A 267 6.32 20.20 1.08
N ARG A 268 5.09 19.74 0.80
CA ARG A 268 4.11 20.45 -0.04
C ARG A 268 2.88 20.95 0.71
N HIS A 269 2.77 20.63 2.01
CA HIS A 269 1.63 20.97 2.87
C HIS A 269 0.29 20.40 2.36
N LEU A 270 0.34 19.18 1.84
CA LEU A 270 -0.79 18.49 1.23
C LEU A 270 -1.23 17.31 2.10
N LEU A 271 -2.49 17.30 2.51
CA LEU A 271 -3.15 16.12 3.07
C LEU A 271 -3.83 15.35 1.95
N TYR A 272 -3.65 14.04 1.89
CA TYR A 272 -4.39 13.16 1.00
C TYR A 272 -5.35 12.30 1.82
N SER A 273 -6.58 12.18 1.33
CA SER A 273 -7.67 11.42 1.97
C SER A 273 -8.28 10.46 0.97
N GLY A 274 -8.21 9.17 1.26
CA GLY A 274 -8.81 8.10 0.44
C GLY A 274 -10.13 7.61 1.02
N THR A 275 -11.06 7.22 0.15
CA THR A 275 -12.36 6.67 0.54
C THR A 275 -12.40 5.14 0.50
N ALA A 276 -13.27 4.55 1.31
CA ALA A 276 -13.54 3.10 1.33
C ALA A 276 -15.06 2.85 1.43
N ASN A 277 -15.80 3.35 0.44
CA ASN A 277 -17.26 3.28 0.36
C ASN A 277 -17.76 2.00 -0.31
N GLY A 278 -16.91 1.32 -1.09
CA GLY A 278 -17.29 0.08 -1.75
C GLY A 278 -17.66 -1.01 -0.74
N LEU A 279 -18.77 -1.71 -0.99
CA LEU A 279 -19.24 -2.80 -0.12
C LEU A 279 -19.39 -4.13 -0.88
N THR A 280 -19.49 -4.06 -2.21
CA THR A 280 -19.74 -5.20 -3.07
C THR A 280 -18.96 -5.07 -4.37
N GLN A 281 -18.81 -6.17 -5.11
CA GLN A 281 -18.19 -6.17 -6.44
C GLN A 281 -18.82 -5.17 -7.43
N ALA A 282 -20.09 -4.79 -7.25
CA ALA A 282 -20.74 -3.78 -8.08
C ALA A 282 -20.22 -2.35 -7.84
N ASP A 283 -19.59 -2.13 -6.68
CA ASP A 283 -19.02 -0.85 -6.25
C ASP A 283 -17.56 -0.69 -6.70
N LYS A 284 -17.01 -1.64 -7.45
CA LYS A 284 -15.64 -1.55 -7.96
C LYS A 284 -15.43 -0.23 -8.72
N GLY A 285 -14.40 0.52 -8.35
CA GLY A 285 -14.01 1.75 -9.01
C GLY A 285 -14.72 3.03 -8.51
N ILE A 286 -15.59 2.95 -7.49
CA ILE A 286 -16.28 4.15 -6.97
C ILE A 286 -15.44 4.97 -6.01
N ASP A 287 -14.40 4.38 -5.43
CA ASP A 287 -13.57 5.03 -4.44
C ASP A 287 -12.49 5.92 -5.08
N HIS A 288 -12.11 6.94 -4.33
CA HIS A 288 -11.29 8.04 -4.83
C HIS A 288 -10.36 8.59 -3.74
N VAL A 289 -9.45 9.46 -4.15
CA VAL A 289 -8.51 10.16 -3.30
C VAL A 289 -8.69 11.65 -3.52
N GLN A 290 -8.94 12.37 -2.45
CA GLN A 290 -8.99 13.83 -2.43
C GLN A 290 -7.66 14.38 -1.91
N ARG A 291 -7.27 15.52 -2.46
CA ARG A 291 -6.10 16.29 -2.01
C ARG A 291 -6.57 17.57 -1.35
N VAL A 292 -5.97 17.89 -0.21
CA VAL A 292 -6.22 19.12 0.53
C VAL A 292 -4.95 19.92 0.65
N ALA A 293 -4.94 21.12 0.07
CA ALA A 293 -3.94 22.13 0.38
C ALA A 293 -4.27 22.76 1.73
N THR A 294 -3.56 22.34 2.77
CA THR A 294 -3.89 22.72 4.17
C THR A 294 -3.56 24.18 4.48
N ASP A 295 -2.65 24.79 3.73
CA ASP A 295 -2.36 26.24 3.82
C ASP A 295 -3.58 27.10 3.44
N THR A 296 -4.36 26.64 2.46
CA THR A 296 -5.51 27.38 1.90
C THR A 296 -6.85 26.71 2.21
N ASN A 297 -6.85 25.58 2.90
CA ASN A 297 -8.02 24.73 3.15
C ASN A 297 -8.79 24.36 1.87
N THR A 298 -8.08 24.24 0.75
CA THR A 298 -8.68 23.93 -0.56
C THR A 298 -8.68 22.43 -0.80
N VAL A 299 -9.85 21.88 -1.13
CA VAL A 299 -10.04 20.45 -1.43
C VAL A 299 -10.28 20.28 -2.91
N GLU A 300 -9.65 19.28 -3.51
CA GLU A 300 -9.90 18.88 -4.88
C GLU A 300 -9.88 17.36 -5.04
N GLU A 301 -10.59 16.90 -6.07
CA GLU A 301 -10.52 15.52 -6.52
C GLU A 301 -9.12 15.26 -7.09
N TYR A 302 -8.38 14.33 -6.49
CA TYR A 302 -7.01 14.05 -6.90
C TYR A 302 -6.95 12.84 -7.82
N ALA A 303 -7.48 11.68 -7.44
CA ALA A 303 -7.41 10.46 -8.24
C ALA A 303 -8.66 9.59 -8.02
N THR A 304 -9.14 8.93 -9.06
CA THR A 304 -10.39 8.15 -9.04
C THR A 304 -10.20 6.75 -9.60
N GLY A 305 -11.20 5.88 -9.39
CA GLY A 305 -11.25 4.56 -10.02
C GLY A 305 -10.73 3.43 -9.13
N PHE A 306 -10.70 3.65 -7.81
CA PHE A 306 -10.30 2.65 -6.83
C PHE A 306 -11.52 1.87 -6.32
N SER A 307 -11.28 0.67 -5.83
CA SER A 307 -12.30 -0.24 -5.33
C SER A 307 -12.55 -0.04 -3.83
N MET A 308 -11.47 0.15 -3.07
CA MET A 308 -11.46 0.45 -1.64
C MET A 308 -10.06 0.97 -1.26
N VAL A 309 -9.91 2.25 -0.96
CA VAL A 309 -8.60 2.81 -0.57
C VAL A 309 -8.30 2.43 0.88
N GLY A 310 -7.60 1.30 1.06
CA GLY A 310 -7.21 0.78 2.37
C GLY A 310 -6.01 1.50 2.98
N GLY A 311 -5.17 2.12 2.15
CA GLY A 311 -3.96 2.77 2.59
C GLY A 311 -3.40 3.79 1.61
N LEU A 312 -2.60 4.72 2.12
CA LEU A 312 -1.91 5.72 1.33
C LEU A 312 -0.44 5.85 1.74
N GLY A 313 0.37 6.42 0.87
CA GLY A 313 1.70 6.93 1.20
C GLY A 313 2.19 7.92 0.15
N VAL A 314 3.15 8.77 0.51
CA VAL A 314 3.69 9.80 -0.40
C VAL A 314 5.12 9.46 -0.79
N ARG A 315 5.41 9.50 -2.08
CA ARG A 315 6.78 9.34 -2.61
C ARG A 315 7.52 10.67 -2.55
N PRO A 316 8.88 10.66 -2.52
CA PRO A 316 9.67 11.89 -2.54
C PRO A 316 9.39 12.83 -3.73
N ASP A 317 9.03 12.25 -4.88
CA ASP A 317 8.64 13.00 -6.09
C ASP A 317 7.25 13.67 -5.99
N GLY A 318 6.49 13.39 -4.93
CA GLY A 318 5.15 13.90 -4.68
C GLY A 318 4.02 13.04 -5.26
N ALA A 319 4.34 11.94 -5.95
CA ALA A 319 3.34 10.97 -6.36
C ALA A 319 2.82 10.19 -5.16
N VAL A 320 1.56 9.77 -5.22
CA VAL A 320 0.87 9.10 -4.12
C VAL A 320 0.76 7.62 -4.42
N MET A 321 1.21 6.79 -3.47
CA MET A 321 0.92 5.37 -3.42
C MET A 321 -0.51 5.20 -2.92
N VAL A 322 -1.36 4.57 -3.72
CA VAL A 322 -2.75 4.25 -3.35
C VAL A 322 -2.87 2.74 -3.29
N VAL A 323 -3.13 2.23 -2.09
CA VAL A 323 -3.26 0.80 -1.87
C VAL A 323 -4.75 0.45 -1.86
N ASP A 324 -5.15 -0.26 -2.91
CA ASP A 324 -6.54 -0.53 -3.28
C ASP A 324 -6.87 -2.00 -3.03
N ASP A 325 -7.92 -2.28 -2.26
CA ASP A 325 -8.27 -3.64 -1.89
C ASP A 325 -9.61 -4.08 -2.47
N GLU A 326 -9.57 -4.56 -3.71
CA GLU A 326 -10.73 -5.18 -4.36
C GLU A 326 -11.18 -6.48 -3.67
N ALA A 327 -10.31 -7.15 -2.90
CA ALA A 327 -10.67 -8.41 -2.23
C ALA A 327 -11.85 -8.22 -1.27
N LEU A 328 -11.88 -7.08 -0.58
CA LEU A 328 -12.89 -6.75 0.43
C LEU A 328 -14.28 -6.48 -0.17
N LEU A 329 -14.39 -6.36 -1.49
CA LEU A 329 -15.67 -6.28 -2.20
C LEU A 329 -16.29 -7.65 -2.48
N ASP A 330 -15.52 -8.74 -2.36
CA ASP A 330 -15.99 -10.12 -2.46
C ASP A 330 -16.17 -10.72 -1.05
N PRO A 331 -17.36 -11.26 -0.69
CA PRO A 331 -17.53 -11.98 0.57
C PRO A 331 -16.59 -13.17 0.79
N ALA A 332 -16.00 -13.72 -0.29
CA ALA A 332 -14.99 -14.76 -0.22
C ALA A 332 -13.59 -14.23 0.15
N GLU A 333 -13.38 -12.91 0.09
CA GLU A 333 -12.14 -12.20 0.40
C GLU A 333 -10.89 -12.90 -0.20
N PRO A 334 -10.83 -13.07 -1.53
CA PRO A 334 -9.72 -13.77 -2.16
C PRO A 334 -8.39 -13.07 -1.84
N ILE A 335 -7.37 -13.86 -1.48
CA ILE A 335 -6.04 -13.33 -1.20
C ILE A 335 -5.38 -12.90 -2.52
N GLY A 336 -4.69 -11.76 -2.50
CA GLY A 336 -3.80 -11.32 -3.58
C GLY A 336 -4.48 -10.56 -4.71
N THR A 337 -5.75 -10.17 -4.58
CA THR A 337 -6.44 -9.35 -5.59
C THR A 337 -6.26 -7.85 -5.38
N GLY A 338 -5.68 -7.43 -4.26
CA GLY A 338 -5.35 -6.05 -3.99
C GLY A 338 -4.25 -5.52 -4.91
N LEU A 339 -4.31 -4.22 -5.16
CA LEU A 339 -3.46 -3.49 -6.10
C LEU A 339 -2.76 -2.33 -5.40
N LEU A 340 -1.53 -2.06 -5.81
CA LEU A 340 -0.84 -0.81 -5.52
C LEU A 340 -0.84 0.05 -6.77
N TYR A 341 -1.41 1.24 -6.69
CA TYR A 341 -1.35 2.26 -7.73
C TYR A 341 -0.36 3.37 -7.37
N ILE A 342 0.23 3.99 -8.40
CA ILE A 342 0.88 5.30 -8.28
C ILE A 342 0.03 6.35 -8.99
N ALA A 343 -0.36 7.39 -8.25
CA ALA A 343 -1.12 8.54 -8.72
C ALA A 343 -0.26 9.80 -8.76
N GLY A 344 -0.33 10.57 -9.85
CA GLY A 344 0.40 11.84 -10.00
C GLY A 344 1.66 11.78 -10.86
N LEU A 345 2.00 10.61 -11.37
CA LEU A 345 2.93 10.47 -12.50
C LEU A 345 2.15 10.52 -13.82
N PRO A 346 2.79 10.88 -14.96
CA PRO A 346 2.12 10.79 -16.27
C PRO A 346 1.62 9.37 -16.51
N ALA A 347 0.32 9.17 -16.72
CA ALA A 347 -0.23 7.83 -16.88
C ALA A 347 -0.57 7.52 -18.34
N SER A 348 -0.52 6.24 -18.67
CA SER A 348 -0.96 5.67 -19.95
C SER A 348 -1.88 4.48 -19.69
N ARG A 349 -2.71 4.12 -20.66
CA ARG A 349 -3.70 3.04 -20.55
C ARG A 349 -3.78 2.26 -21.85
N ILE A 350 -3.94 0.94 -21.73
CA ILE A 350 -4.29 0.04 -22.84
C ILE A 350 -5.78 -0.23 -22.75
N THR A 351 -6.58 0.48 -23.54
CA THR A 351 -8.05 0.41 -23.51
C THR A 351 -8.62 -0.68 -24.41
N GLY A 352 -7.81 -1.23 -25.32
CA GLY A 352 -8.23 -2.28 -26.24
C GLY A 352 -7.04 -3.05 -26.81
N GLY A 353 -7.31 -4.24 -27.33
CA GLY A 353 -6.29 -5.11 -27.90
C GLY A 353 -6.75 -6.56 -27.98
N PRO A 354 -5.90 -7.48 -28.49
CA PRO A 354 -6.17 -8.91 -28.40
C PRO A 354 -6.35 -9.34 -26.93
N GLY A 355 -7.06 -10.45 -26.76
CA GLY A 355 -7.03 -11.22 -25.51
C GLY A 355 -5.69 -11.96 -25.35
N GLU A 356 -5.65 -12.92 -24.44
CA GLU A 356 -4.46 -13.72 -24.15
C GLU A 356 -3.92 -14.46 -25.39
N PHE A 357 -4.82 -14.90 -26.28
CA PHE A 357 -4.49 -15.58 -27.53
C PHE A 357 -5.10 -14.85 -28.72
N THR A 358 -4.37 -14.79 -29.83
CA THR A 358 -4.86 -14.26 -31.10
C THR A 358 -4.31 -15.07 -32.28
N ASN A 359 -5.14 -15.29 -33.29
CA ASN A 359 -4.72 -15.84 -34.58
C ASN A 359 -4.45 -14.74 -35.62
N VAL A 360 -4.32 -13.49 -35.18
CA VAL A 360 -4.09 -12.32 -36.03
C VAL A 360 -2.66 -11.85 -35.83
N ALA A 361 -1.80 -12.12 -36.82
CA ALA A 361 -0.39 -11.70 -36.81
C ALA A 361 -0.20 -10.16 -36.80
N SER A 362 -1.23 -9.40 -37.18
CA SER A 362 -1.22 -7.93 -37.16
C SER A 362 -2.02 -7.37 -35.97
N ALA A 363 -1.78 -7.91 -34.76
CA ALA A 363 -2.53 -7.54 -33.56
C ALA A 363 -2.52 -6.02 -33.31
N THR A 364 -3.71 -5.42 -33.20
CA THR A 364 -3.88 -3.98 -32.97
C THR A 364 -4.24 -3.71 -31.51
N PHE A 365 -3.68 -2.65 -30.95
CA PHE A 365 -3.97 -2.17 -29.60
C PHE A 365 -4.61 -0.80 -29.66
N THR A 366 -5.45 -0.47 -28.68
CA THR A 366 -5.90 0.91 -28.47
C THR A 366 -5.27 1.41 -27.18
N VAL A 367 -4.55 2.53 -27.28
CA VAL A 367 -3.86 3.17 -26.17
C VAL A 367 -4.33 4.59 -25.99
N ALA A 368 -4.20 5.08 -24.77
CA ALA A 368 -4.31 6.50 -24.50
C ALA A 368 -3.36 6.91 -23.39
N GLY A 369 -2.99 8.18 -23.39
CA GLY A 369 -2.08 8.76 -22.41
C GLY A 369 -2.53 10.16 -22.05
N ASP A 370 -2.12 10.58 -20.87
CA ASP A 370 -2.37 11.96 -20.42
C ASP A 370 -1.46 12.95 -21.15
N GLN A 371 -0.35 12.44 -21.72
CA GLN A 371 0.72 13.20 -22.36
C GLN A 371 1.25 12.43 -23.58
N ALA A 372 2.43 12.83 -24.10
CA ALA A 372 3.09 12.10 -25.19
C ALA A 372 3.33 10.64 -24.79
N LEU A 373 3.10 9.71 -25.71
CA LEU A 373 3.20 8.28 -25.45
C LEU A 373 4.41 7.66 -26.12
N GLN A 374 4.95 6.65 -25.46
CA GLN A 374 5.85 5.68 -26.05
C GLN A 374 5.23 4.29 -25.96
N CYS A 375 5.45 3.48 -26.99
CA CYS A 375 4.97 2.12 -27.11
C CYS A 375 6.14 1.18 -27.36
N SER A 376 6.05 -0.05 -26.85
CA SER A 376 7.00 -1.12 -27.07
C SER A 376 6.22 -2.39 -27.38
N LEU A 377 6.63 -3.13 -28.40
CA LEU A 377 6.08 -4.44 -28.73
C LEU A 377 7.24 -5.38 -29.03
N VAL A 378 7.48 -6.32 -28.12
CA VAL A 378 8.64 -7.21 -28.16
C VAL A 378 8.23 -8.64 -27.81
N PRO A 379 9.01 -9.68 -28.20
CA PRO A 379 8.82 -11.03 -27.69
C PRO A 379 8.87 -11.05 -26.16
N ALA A 380 8.10 -11.94 -25.53
CA ALA A 380 8.08 -12.05 -24.08
C ALA A 380 9.48 -12.36 -23.51
N GLY A 381 9.91 -11.60 -22.51
CA GLY A 381 11.24 -11.70 -21.89
C GLY A 381 12.35 -10.93 -22.59
N ALA A 382 12.08 -10.27 -23.72
CA ALA A 382 13.03 -9.35 -24.36
C ALA A 382 13.01 -7.96 -23.69
N ASP A 383 14.13 -7.24 -23.80
CA ASP A 383 14.21 -5.85 -23.36
C ASP A 383 13.26 -4.98 -24.19
N PRO A 384 12.56 -4.01 -23.57
CA PRO A 384 11.62 -3.15 -24.27
C PRO A 384 12.33 -2.21 -25.23
N VAL A 385 11.76 -2.05 -26.43
CA VAL A 385 12.21 -1.08 -27.42
C VAL A 385 11.12 -0.02 -27.59
N TRP A 386 11.37 1.15 -27.02
CA TRP A 386 10.41 2.25 -27.00
C TRP A 386 10.44 3.06 -28.29
N VAL A 387 9.28 3.22 -28.91
CA VAL A 387 9.05 4.14 -30.03
C VAL A 387 7.93 5.10 -29.69
N ASP A 388 8.00 6.32 -30.20
CA ASP A 388 6.93 7.29 -30.01
C ASP A 388 5.64 6.78 -30.68
N CYS A 389 4.51 6.94 -30.00
CA CYS A 389 3.20 6.58 -30.51
C CYS A 389 2.16 7.63 -30.11
N ALA A 390 1.01 7.64 -30.78
CA ALA A 390 -0.09 8.53 -30.46
C ALA A 390 -1.17 7.79 -29.66
N SER A 391 -1.98 8.53 -28.91
CA SER A 391 -3.25 8.00 -28.40
C SER A 391 -4.12 7.57 -29.58
N GLY A 392 -4.79 6.43 -29.47
CA GLY A 392 -5.53 5.79 -30.55
C GLY A 392 -5.02 4.38 -30.84
N THR A 393 -5.01 3.99 -32.11
CA THR A 393 -4.64 2.63 -32.52
C THR A 393 -3.14 2.50 -32.74
N PHE A 394 -2.54 1.47 -32.13
CA PHE A 394 -1.19 1.01 -32.41
C PHE A 394 -1.25 -0.35 -33.12
N ALA A 395 -0.39 -0.54 -34.12
CA ALA A 395 -0.24 -1.80 -34.84
C ALA A 395 1.25 -2.07 -35.12
N PRO A 396 1.69 -3.33 -35.12
CA PRO A 396 3.06 -3.67 -35.51
C PRO A 396 3.30 -3.28 -36.97
N ALA A 397 4.52 -2.82 -37.28
CA ALA A 397 4.91 -2.44 -38.64
C ALA A 397 4.98 -3.65 -39.60
N SER A 398 5.13 -4.86 -39.05
CA SER A 398 5.17 -6.13 -39.78
C SER A 398 4.35 -7.20 -39.08
N ALA A 399 3.90 -8.22 -39.81
CA ALA A 399 3.23 -9.37 -39.22
C ALA A 399 4.14 -10.04 -38.17
N LEU A 400 3.57 -10.31 -37.00
CA LEU A 400 4.22 -11.04 -35.91
C LEU A 400 4.26 -12.53 -36.25
N ALA A 401 5.36 -13.20 -35.92
CA ALA A 401 5.44 -14.66 -35.96
C ALA A 401 4.65 -15.26 -34.79
N ASP A 402 4.28 -16.54 -34.88
CA ASP A 402 3.70 -17.28 -33.76
C ASP A 402 4.65 -17.25 -32.55
N GLY A 403 4.10 -17.00 -31.36
CA GLY A 403 4.88 -16.85 -30.14
C GLY A 403 4.26 -15.89 -29.12
N ALA A 404 4.90 -15.81 -27.95
CA ALA A 404 4.50 -14.91 -26.87
C ALA A 404 5.13 -13.52 -27.02
N TYR A 405 4.35 -12.48 -26.79
CA TYR A 405 4.75 -11.08 -26.88
C TYR A 405 4.25 -10.28 -25.68
N VAL A 406 4.91 -9.14 -25.45
CA VAL A 406 4.45 -8.10 -24.54
C VAL A 406 4.31 -6.79 -25.30
N PHE A 407 3.11 -6.23 -25.27
CA PHE A 407 2.87 -4.85 -25.65
C PHE A 407 2.86 -3.97 -24.40
N ALA A 408 3.67 -2.92 -24.39
CA ALA A 408 3.75 -1.98 -23.30
C ALA A 408 3.61 -0.54 -23.81
N THR A 409 3.00 0.32 -23.00
CA THR A 409 2.92 1.75 -23.25
C THR A 409 3.28 2.53 -21.99
N ARG A 410 3.85 3.72 -22.16
CA ARG A 410 4.13 4.66 -21.07
C ARG A 410 3.92 6.09 -21.55
N SER A 411 3.46 6.96 -20.65
CA SER A 411 3.44 8.40 -20.90
C SER A 411 4.76 9.04 -20.53
N VAL A 412 5.19 10.03 -21.29
CA VAL A 412 6.43 10.79 -21.08
C VAL A 412 6.13 12.28 -21.05
N THR A 413 6.86 12.99 -20.21
CA THR A 413 6.82 14.45 -20.08
C THR A 413 8.23 15.00 -19.91
N ALA A 414 8.38 16.32 -20.00
CA ALA A 414 9.63 16.99 -19.65
C ALA A 414 10.05 16.75 -18.18
N ALA A 415 9.08 16.49 -17.28
CA ALA A 415 9.34 16.25 -15.86
C ALA A 415 9.71 14.80 -15.55
N GLY A 416 9.44 13.85 -16.45
CA GLY A 416 9.73 12.45 -16.23
C GLY A 416 8.87 11.50 -17.05
N THR A 417 9.08 10.20 -16.79
CA THR A 417 8.40 9.09 -17.46
C THR A 417 7.47 8.39 -16.48
N GLY A 418 6.28 8.04 -16.95
CA GLY A 418 5.28 7.27 -16.22
C GLY A 418 5.64 5.81 -16.03
N ILE A 419 4.88 5.14 -15.17
CA ILE A 419 4.95 3.69 -14.99
C ILE A 419 4.42 3.01 -16.27
N PRO A 420 5.17 2.08 -16.89
CA PRO A 420 4.68 1.34 -18.04
C PRO A 420 3.45 0.49 -17.70
N VAL A 421 2.47 0.51 -18.59
CA VAL A 421 1.34 -0.43 -18.58
C VAL A 421 1.56 -1.45 -19.67
N ALA A 422 1.49 -2.74 -19.33
CA ALA A 422 1.78 -3.83 -20.24
C ALA A 422 0.61 -4.80 -20.40
N ARG A 423 0.58 -5.49 -21.54
CA ARG A 423 -0.31 -6.60 -21.86
C ARG A 423 0.49 -7.71 -22.54
N ALA A 424 0.53 -8.88 -21.92
CA ALA A 424 1.06 -10.09 -22.54
C ALA A 424 -0.02 -10.74 -23.42
N PHE A 425 0.41 -11.34 -24.54
CA PHE A 425 -0.45 -12.10 -25.44
C PHE A 425 0.37 -13.09 -26.27
N THR A 426 -0.29 -14.11 -26.82
CA THR A 426 0.31 -15.11 -27.71
C THR A 426 -0.33 -15.04 -29.09
N VAL A 427 0.51 -14.98 -30.12
CA VAL A 427 0.11 -15.16 -31.51
C VAL A 427 0.19 -16.65 -31.85
N ASP A 428 -0.92 -17.20 -32.32
CA ASP A 428 -1.02 -18.57 -32.86
C ASP A 428 -1.87 -18.56 -34.13
N THR A 429 -1.20 -18.53 -35.28
CA THR A 429 -1.83 -18.55 -36.60
C THR A 429 -2.03 -19.96 -37.16
N ALA A 430 -1.61 -20.99 -36.43
CA ALA A 430 -1.72 -22.37 -36.87
C ALA A 430 -3.18 -22.82 -36.89
N ALA A 431 -3.66 -23.27 -38.05
CA ALA A 431 -4.98 -23.88 -38.14
C ALA A 431 -5.01 -25.20 -37.36
N PRO A 432 -6.10 -25.50 -36.62
CA PRO A 432 -6.22 -26.78 -35.94
C PRO A 432 -6.16 -27.93 -36.95
N SER A 433 -5.44 -29.00 -36.58
CA SER A 433 -5.37 -30.22 -37.38
C SER A 433 -6.78 -30.72 -37.72
N ALA A 434 -7.02 -31.08 -38.98
CA ALA A 434 -8.31 -31.61 -39.40
C ALA A 434 -8.72 -32.80 -38.52
N PRO A 435 -9.96 -32.86 -38.01
CA PRO A 435 -10.40 -33.96 -37.18
C PRO A 435 -10.21 -35.26 -37.94
N ALA A 436 -9.49 -36.21 -37.32
CA ALA A 436 -9.26 -37.51 -37.91
C ALA A 436 -10.62 -38.12 -38.26
N ALA A 437 -10.90 -38.29 -39.55
CA ALA A 437 -12.09 -38.96 -40.00
C ALA A 437 -12.04 -40.39 -39.46
N VAL A 438 -12.77 -40.66 -38.37
CA VAL A 438 -13.02 -42.02 -37.93
C VAL A 438 -13.78 -42.65 -39.08
N ARG A 439 -13.05 -43.42 -39.91
CA ARG A 439 -13.65 -44.34 -40.87
C ARG A 439 -14.49 -45.29 -40.01
N LEU A 440 -15.78 -44.98 -39.87
CA LEU A 440 -16.79 -45.96 -39.55
C LEU A 440 -16.61 -47.05 -40.59
N HIS A 441 -15.93 -48.12 -40.21
CA HIS A 441 -15.95 -49.36 -40.97
C HIS A 441 -17.43 -49.69 -41.08
N ARG A 442 -18.02 -49.42 -42.26
CA ARG A 442 -19.26 -50.05 -42.69
C ARG A 442 -18.96 -51.54 -42.61
N ARG A 443 -19.29 -52.16 -41.47
CA ARG A 443 -19.44 -53.61 -41.39
C ARG A 443 -20.44 -53.94 -42.48
N THR A 444 -19.94 -54.48 -43.57
CA THR A 444 -20.78 -55.04 -44.62
C THR A 444 -21.69 -56.07 -43.94
N ARG A 445 -22.97 -56.06 -44.31
CA ARG A 445 -24.04 -56.91 -43.77
C ARG A 445 -23.80 -58.43 -43.93
N ARG A 446 -22.61 -58.85 -44.39
CA ARG A 446 -22.20 -60.24 -44.60
C ARG A 446 -21.57 -60.92 -43.37
N GLU A 447 -21.16 -60.19 -42.33
CA GLU A 447 -20.62 -60.82 -41.11
C GLU A 447 -21.64 -61.03 -39.98
N LEU A 448 -22.91 -60.66 -40.19
CA LEU A 448 -23.97 -60.84 -39.18
C LEU A 448 -24.68 -62.21 -39.23
N ARG A 449 -24.20 -63.15 -40.06
CA ARG A 449 -24.64 -64.55 -40.05
C ARG A 449 -23.42 -65.46 -39.97
N LEU A 450 -22.78 -65.55 -38.80
CA LEU A 450 -22.01 -66.70 -38.29
C LEU A 450 -21.38 -66.36 -36.93
N GLN A 451 -22.20 -65.97 -35.95
CA GLN A 451 -21.84 -66.15 -34.54
C GLN A 451 -23.06 -66.56 -33.72
N PRO A 452 -23.19 -67.86 -33.46
CA PRO A 452 -23.53 -68.28 -32.11
C PRO A 452 -22.49 -69.28 -31.58
N ARG A 453 -22.25 -69.25 -30.26
CA ARG A 453 -21.65 -70.32 -29.42
C ARG A 453 -20.19 -70.26 -28.96
N ARG A 454 -19.46 -69.13 -28.95
CA ARG A 454 -18.14 -69.07 -28.27
C ARG A 454 -17.95 -68.02 -27.17
N ARG A 455 -19.02 -67.65 -26.45
CA ARG A 455 -18.93 -66.81 -25.23
C ARG A 455 -19.66 -67.38 -24.00
N ARG A 456 -19.65 -68.70 -23.82
CA ARG A 456 -20.08 -69.36 -22.57
C ARG A 456 -19.00 -70.20 -21.86
N LEU A 457 -17.72 -70.09 -22.23
CA LEU A 457 -16.64 -70.88 -21.62
C LEU A 457 -15.41 -70.10 -21.11
N ARG A 458 -15.45 -68.75 -21.07
CA ARG A 458 -14.37 -67.93 -20.46
C ARG A 458 -14.79 -67.16 -19.20
N GLY A 459 -15.91 -67.53 -18.58
CA GLY A 459 -16.40 -66.94 -17.33
C GLY A 459 -16.15 -67.78 -16.06
N LEU A 460 -15.58 -68.98 -16.17
CA LEU A 460 -15.48 -69.94 -15.05
C LEU A 460 -14.04 -70.33 -14.66
N ARG A 461 -13.01 -69.64 -15.16
CA ARG A 461 -11.58 -69.89 -14.82
C ARG A 461 -10.81 -68.69 -14.27
N ALA A 462 -11.50 -67.67 -13.76
CA ALA A 462 -10.87 -66.51 -13.10
C ALA A 462 -11.48 -66.16 -11.73
N ARG A 463 -12.01 -67.17 -11.00
CA ARG A 463 -12.47 -67.04 -9.61
C ARG A 463 -11.85 -68.08 -8.65
N ARG A 464 -10.65 -68.59 -8.97
CA ARG A 464 -9.94 -69.58 -8.13
C ARG A 464 -8.49 -69.23 -7.76
N HIS A 465 -8.01 -68.01 -8.04
CA HIS A 465 -6.62 -67.61 -7.76
C HIS A 465 -6.42 -66.40 -6.82
N VAL A 466 -7.46 -65.93 -6.12
CA VAL A 466 -7.34 -64.83 -5.12
C VAL A 466 -7.82 -65.25 -3.72
N ARG A 467 -7.77 -66.55 -3.41
CA ARG A 467 -7.95 -67.07 -2.05
C ARG A 467 -6.93 -68.18 -1.78
N LEU A 468 -5.65 -67.85 -1.78
CA LEU A 468 -4.55 -68.71 -1.30
C LEU A 468 -3.21 -67.96 -1.19
N ARG A 469 -3.24 -66.64 -0.95
CA ARG A 469 -2.03 -65.81 -0.74
C ARG A 469 -2.07 -64.95 0.52
N GLU A 470 -2.93 -65.30 1.48
CA GLU A 470 -3.02 -64.64 2.81
C GLU A 470 -2.82 -65.62 3.98
N ARG A 471 -2.17 -66.77 3.76
CA ARG A 471 -1.92 -67.77 4.82
C ARG A 471 -0.48 -68.26 4.97
N ARG A 472 0.51 -67.52 4.49
CA ARG A 472 1.93 -67.81 4.78
C ARG A 472 2.73 -66.51 4.88
N GLY A 473 3.09 -66.15 6.12
CA GLY A 473 3.93 -65.00 6.40
C GLY A 473 3.82 -64.51 7.85
N ALA A 474 3.85 -65.42 8.83
CA ALA A 474 4.06 -65.10 10.24
C ALA A 474 5.36 -65.78 10.70
N HIS A 475 6.11 -65.05 11.53
CA HIS A 475 7.33 -65.41 12.28
C HIS A 475 8.71 -65.06 11.67
N ALA A 476 9.27 -63.92 12.13
CA ALA A 476 10.57 -63.86 12.78
C ALA A 476 10.61 -62.62 13.72
N ALA A 477 10.93 -62.84 15.00
CA ALA A 477 11.18 -61.84 16.05
C ALA A 477 12.70 -61.55 16.14
N TYR A 478 13.21 -60.40 16.60
CA TYR A 478 13.43 -59.96 18.01
C TYR A 478 14.14 -58.56 18.04
N PRO A 479 14.40 -57.90 19.19
CA PRO A 479 13.52 -57.01 19.96
C PRO A 479 14.01 -55.52 20.02
N GLY A 480 13.22 -54.63 20.64
CA GLY A 480 13.72 -53.33 21.13
C GLY A 480 12.62 -52.34 21.54
N ASP A 481 12.41 -52.22 22.85
CA ASP A 481 11.81 -51.12 23.62
C ASP A 481 10.34 -50.67 23.48
N ARG A 482 9.74 -50.55 24.68
CA ARG A 482 8.42 -49.98 25.02
C ARG A 482 8.52 -48.42 25.06
N PRO A 483 7.47 -47.61 25.40
CA PRO A 483 6.12 -47.92 25.88
C PRO A 483 4.95 -46.99 25.40
N ARG A 484 3.76 -47.33 25.94
CA ARG A 484 2.65 -46.46 26.41
C ARG A 484 1.49 -46.05 25.46
N ARG A 485 0.42 -46.80 25.65
CA ARG A 485 -1.03 -46.47 25.64
C ARG A 485 -1.41 -44.98 25.49
N GLN A 486 -2.33 -44.71 24.57
CA GLN A 486 -3.53 -43.93 24.86
C GLN A 486 -4.73 -44.42 24.04
N ARG A 487 -5.89 -44.41 24.70
CA ARG A 487 -7.20 -44.83 24.20
C ARG A 487 -7.85 -43.66 23.45
N GLU A 488 -8.44 -43.92 22.30
CA GLU A 488 -9.51 -43.07 21.78
C GLU A 488 -10.73 -43.89 21.41
N ARG A 489 -11.88 -43.32 21.79
CA ARG A 489 -13.22 -43.88 21.73
C ARG A 489 -13.85 -43.55 20.39
N ALA A 490 -14.64 -44.50 19.90
CA ALA A 490 -15.52 -44.38 18.75
C ALA A 490 -16.80 -43.58 19.05
N VAL A 491 -17.24 -42.79 18.07
CA VAL A 491 -18.63 -42.46 17.69
C VAL A 491 -18.53 -42.17 16.17
N GLY A 492 -19.22 -42.79 15.22
CA GLY A 492 -20.59 -43.31 15.19
C GLY A 492 -21.40 -42.44 14.23
N GLY A 493 -21.17 -42.56 12.90
CA GLY A 493 -21.88 -41.82 11.86
C GLY A 493 -22.83 -42.72 11.07
N ILE A 494 -24.11 -42.36 11.04
CA ILE A 494 -25.18 -42.97 10.24
C ILE A 494 -25.46 -42.06 9.03
N ASP A 495 -25.72 -42.72 7.91
CA ASP A 495 -25.85 -42.25 6.53
C ASP A 495 -27.31 -42.33 6.10
N VAL A 496 -27.94 -41.28 5.52
CA VAL A 496 -29.16 -41.40 4.69
C VAL A 496 -29.33 -40.25 3.66
N HIS A 497 -29.22 -40.65 2.39
CA HIS A 497 -29.92 -40.28 1.14
C HIS A 497 -30.20 -38.82 0.66
N ARG A 498 -29.56 -38.54 -0.49
CA ARG A 498 -30.05 -38.01 -1.80
C ARG A 498 -31.58 -37.90 -2.04
N ARG A 499 -32.00 -36.76 -2.64
CA ARG A 499 -32.77 -36.68 -3.93
C ARG A 499 -32.74 -35.26 -4.55
N ARG A 500 -32.76 -35.21 -5.89
CA ARG A 500 -32.82 -34.03 -6.78
C ARG A 500 -34.29 -33.65 -7.09
N LEU A 501 -34.54 -32.38 -7.46
CA LEU A 501 -35.28 -31.86 -8.65
C LEU A 501 -35.59 -30.33 -8.44
N GLY A 502 -35.40 -29.47 -9.44
CA GLY A 502 -35.85 -28.05 -9.48
C GLY A 502 -37.11 -27.88 -10.34
N PRO A 503 -37.42 -26.73 -10.99
CA PRO A 503 -37.17 -25.29 -10.70
C PRO A 503 -38.50 -24.46 -10.72
N ASP A 504 -38.40 -23.12 -10.85
CA ASP A 504 -39.42 -22.08 -11.16
C ASP A 504 -40.03 -21.23 -10.03
N GLY A 505 -40.08 -19.91 -10.27
CA GLY A 505 -41.10 -19.01 -9.71
C GLY A 505 -40.64 -17.65 -9.17
N ASP A 506 -40.81 -16.60 -9.99
CA ASP A 506 -40.86 -15.18 -9.62
C ASP A 506 -41.72 -14.90 -8.37
N ASP A 507 -41.34 -13.94 -7.51
CA ASP A 507 -42.00 -12.62 -7.46
C ASP A 507 -41.47 -11.67 -6.37
N ARG A 508 -41.63 -10.39 -6.72
CA ARG A 508 -41.40 -9.11 -6.03
C ARG A 508 -41.77 -9.05 -4.53
N LEU A 509 -41.04 -8.23 -3.75
CA LEU A 509 -41.50 -6.99 -3.09
C LEU A 509 -40.64 -6.58 -1.87
N ALA A 510 -40.16 -5.33 -1.95
CA ALA A 510 -40.13 -4.29 -0.92
C ALA A 510 -39.93 -4.64 0.58
N GLY A 511 -38.87 -4.05 1.14
CA GLY A 511 -38.94 -3.13 2.28
C GLY A 511 -39.30 -3.68 3.68
N ARG A 512 -38.36 -3.51 4.62
CA ARG A 512 -38.56 -3.31 6.09
C ARG A 512 -37.17 -3.14 6.71
N GLN A 513 -36.77 -1.97 7.19
CA GLN A 513 -37.07 -1.44 8.54
C GLN A 513 -37.27 -2.53 9.61
N ARG A 514 -36.25 -2.73 10.45
CA ARG A 514 -36.36 -3.13 11.87
C ARG A 514 -35.20 -2.45 12.61
N ALA A 515 -35.45 -1.53 13.55
CA ALA A 515 -36.17 -1.62 14.82
C ALA A 515 -35.22 -1.97 15.97
N ASP A 516 -35.15 -1.01 16.89
CA ASP A 516 -34.54 -1.04 18.20
C ASP A 516 -34.90 -2.29 19.01
N TRP A 517 -33.93 -2.74 19.81
CA TRP A 517 -34.17 -3.68 20.91
C TRP A 517 -33.91 -2.99 22.25
N PRO A 518 -34.84 -3.10 23.22
CA PRO A 518 -34.73 -2.41 24.50
C PRO A 518 -33.91 -3.17 25.55
N VAL A 519 -33.42 -2.36 26.47
CA VAL A 519 -32.72 -2.68 27.71
C VAL A 519 -33.56 -3.58 28.63
N ALA A 520 -32.97 -4.65 29.15
CA ALA A 520 -33.46 -5.37 30.30
C ALA A 520 -32.39 -5.40 31.41
N ALA A 521 -32.70 -4.74 32.52
CA ALA A 521 -31.94 -4.76 33.76
C ALA A 521 -32.13 -6.10 34.49
N VAL A 522 -31.04 -6.68 35.00
CA VAL A 522 -31.09 -7.81 35.95
C VAL A 522 -30.28 -7.46 37.20
N ARG A 523 -30.96 -7.59 38.34
CA ARG A 523 -30.47 -7.39 39.70
C ARG A 523 -29.46 -8.46 40.12
N LEU A 524 -28.44 -8.01 40.86
CA LEU A 524 -27.47 -8.78 41.64
C LEU A 524 -28.11 -9.70 42.70
N PRO A 525 -27.36 -10.73 43.14
CA PRO A 525 -27.31 -11.10 44.54
C PRO A 525 -25.91 -10.90 45.15
N ARG A 526 -25.92 -10.42 46.40
CA ARG A 526 -24.77 -10.34 47.32
C ARG A 526 -24.27 -11.74 47.70
N GLN A 527 -22.95 -11.91 47.79
CA GLN A 527 -22.34 -12.72 48.85
C GLN A 527 -21.09 -12.04 49.43
N ARG A 528 -20.99 -12.11 50.76
CA ARG A 528 -19.90 -11.66 51.62
C ARG A 528 -18.89 -12.79 51.82
N GLY A 529 -17.62 -12.44 52.01
CA GLY A 529 -16.72 -13.14 52.93
C GLY A 529 -15.37 -13.58 52.33
N GLY A 530 -14.28 -12.92 52.74
CA GLY A 530 -12.92 -13.36 52.46
C GLY A 530 -11.88 -12.38 53.02
N ARG A 531 -11.09 -12.82 54.00
CA ARG A 531 -10.22 -12.04 54.87
C ARG A 531 -8.95 -11.51 54.19
N ALA A 532 -8.42 -10.44 54.79
CA ALA A 532 -7.14 -9.81 54.50
C ALA A 532 -5.94 -10.47 55.22
N VAL A 533 -4.74 -9.99 54.85
CA VAL A 533 -3.44 -9.92 55.58
C VAL A 533 -2.42 -11.04 55.23
N PRO A 534 -1.08 -10.83 55.21
CA PRO A 534 -0.23 -9.63 54.95
C PRO A 534 0.92 -9.85 53.91
N LEU A 535 1.56 -8.74 53.51
CA LEU A 535 2.88 -8.65 52.85
C LEU A 535 4.05 -9.00 53.81
N PRO A 536 5.21 -9.46 53.29
CA PRO A 536 6.50 -9.30 53.92
C PRO A 536 7.47 -8.38 53.12
N PRO A 537 8.63 -7.99 53.69
CA PRO A 537 9.10 -6.61 53.66
C PRO A 537 10.22 -6.28 52.65
N ARG A 538 10.44 -4.97 52.52
CA ARG A 538 11.58 -4.27 51.92
C ARG A 538 12.94 -4.91 52.27
N GLN A 539 13.80 -5.07 51.27
CA GLN A 539 15.24 -4.91 51.44
C GLN A 539 15.73 -3.71 50.62
N ARG A 540 16.26 -2.72 51.36
CA ARG A 540 17.18 -1.71 50.87
C ARG A 540 18.55 -2.37 50.75
N SER A 541 19.20 -2.24 49.60
CA SER A 541 20.66 -2.30 49.54
C SER A 541 21.13 -1.17 48.65
N GLY A 542 21.85 -0.24 49.26
CA GLY A 542 22.40 0.93 48.60
C GLY A 542 23.68 0.59 47.86
N TYR A 543 23.88 1.25 46.72
CA TYR A 543 25.22 1.47 46.20
C TYR A 543 25.52 2.96 46.22
N ARG A 544 26.57 3.28 46.96
CA ARG A 544 27.16 4.60 47.15
C ARG A 544 27.82 5.07 45.85
N LEU A 545 27.68 6.37 45.59
CA LEU A 545 28.65 7.15 44.82
C LEU A 545 30.08 6.90 45.33
N ARG A 546 31.01 6.69 44.39
CA ARG A 546 32.38 7.18 44.52
C ARG A 546 32.79 7.88 43.22
N GLN A 547 32.78 9.20 43.27
CA GLN A 547 33.75 10.00 42.55
C GLN A 547 35.13 9.77 43.18
N ARG A 548 36.16 9.53 42.36
CA ARG A 548 37.51 10.06 42.62
C ARG A 548 38.20 10.37 41.29
N GLN A 549 38.77 11.57 41.30
CA GLN A 549 39.57 12.21 40.27
C GLN A 549 40.92 11.52 40.05
N GLY A 550 41.44 11.66 38.83
CA GLY A 550 42.80 12.18 38.60
C GLY A 550 43.91 11.17 38.28
N LEU A 551 44.43 11.26 37.05
CA LEU A 551 45.85 11.23 36.63
C LEU A 551 45.89 11.14 35.09
N ARG A 552 45.99 12.25 34.36
CA ARG A 552 47.20 12.91 33.83
C ARG A 552 48.21 12.00 33.10
N GLU A 553 48.36 12.35 31.82
CA GLU A 553 49.58 12.38 31.00
C GLU A 553 50.29 11.06 30.65
N ARG A 554 50.32 10.75 29.35
CA ARG A 554 51.55 10.57 28.53
C ARG A 554 51.21 10.36 27.03
N ARG A 555 51.63 11.33 26.22
CA ARG A 555 52.20 11.20 24.86
C ARG A 555 53.59 11.92 24.93
N PRO A 556 54.54 11.84 23.99
CA PRO A 556 54.42 11.44 22.58
C PRO A 556 55.63 10.66 21.99
N GLY A 557 55.54 10.37 20.69
CA GLY A 557 56.67 10.10 19.79
C GLY A 557 56.28 9.13 18.67
N ASP A 558 56.82 9.19 17.46
CA ASP A 558 57.25 10.26 16.55
C ASP A 558 57.54 9.56 15.20
N ALA A 559 57.69 10.35 14.13
CA ALA A 559 58.22 10.00 12.78
C ALA A 559 57.23 9.35 11.78
N HIS A 560 57.19 9.69 10.48
CA HIS A 560 57.95 10.62 9.64
C HIS A 560 57.19 10.82 8.31
N LEU A 561 57.17 12.05 7.80
CA LEU A 561 56.95 12.45 6.38
C LEU A 561 58.32 12.49 5.68
N PRO A 562 58.50 12.48 4.32
CA PRO A 562 58.14 13.66 3.50
C PRO A 562 57.88 13.43 1.98
N GLY A 563 57.35 14.46 1.31
CA GLY A 563 57.46 14.56 -0.15
C GLY A 563 56.54 15.56 -0.86
N GLY A 564 56.64 16.87 -0.57
CA GLY A 564 56.00 17.93 -1.36
C GLY A 564 57.03 18.95 -1.86
N ARG A 565 57.00 19.29 -3.15
CA ARG A 565 57.74 20.40 -3.78
C ARG A 565 56.76 21.36 -4.47
N ASP A 566 56.71 22.61 -3.97
CA ASP A 566 57.08 23.89 -4.64
C ASP A 566 56.81 24.01 -6.18
N ARG A 567 56.34 25.12 -6.81
CA ARG A 567 56.22 26.56 -6.45
C ARG A 567 55.74 27.40 -7.67
N ARG A 568 55.17 28.60 -7.40
CA ARG A 568 55.06 29.86 -8.23
C ARG A 568 53.95 29.93 -9.31
N GLY A 569 53.25 31.05 -9.55
CA GLY A 569 53.32 32.40 -8.99
C GLY A 569 52.33 33.43 -9.62
N ARG A 570 51.93 34.41 -8.78
CA ARG A 570 51.53 35.83 -8.95
C ARG A 570 51.00 36.46 -10.27
N GLN A 571 49.84 37.13 -10.09
CA GLN A 571 49.45 38.54 -10.37
C GLN A 571 49.50 39.15 -11.78
N ARG A 572 48.36 39.76 -12.19
CA ARG A 572 48.23 41.15 -12.73
C ARG A 572 46.76 41.62 -12.65
N GLY A 573 46.55 42.85 -12.19
CA GLY A 573 45.27 43.59 -12.23
C GLY A 573 45.28 44.70 -13.31
N PRO A 574 44.53 45.81 -13.16
CA PRO A 574 43.28 46.08 -13.89
C PRO A 574 43.25 47.41 -14.69
N HIS A 575 42.22 47.61 -15.54
CA HIS A 575 41.75 48.85 -16.20
C HIS A 575 40.30 48.56 -16.70
N ASP A 576 39.26 49.39 -16.71
CA ASP A 576 38.99 50.80 -16.41
C ASP A 576 37.46 50.97 -16.09
N GLN A 577 37.13 51.94 -15.22
CA GLN A 577 35.81 52.60 -15.04
C GLN A 577 35.62 53.74 -16.09
N PRO A 578 34.53 54.57 -16.17
CA PRO A 578 33.44 54.91 -15.22
C PRO A 578 32.03 54.97 -15.91
N ALA A 579 30.87 55.24 -15.29
CA ALA A 579 30.52 56.38 -14.45
C ALA A 579 29.18 56.21 -13.70
N HIS A 580 29.17 56.64 -12.44
CA HIS A 580 28.02 57.24 -11.77
C HIS A 580 28.15 58.77 -11.87
N PRO A 581 27.04 59.53 -11.87
CA PRO A 581 26.59 60.18 -10.63
C PRO A 581 25.05 60.14 -10.55
N GLY A 582 24.35 60.48 -9.49
CA GLY A 582 24.71 61.17 -8.27
C GLY A 582 23.38 61.51 -7.61
N ARG A 583 23.20 60.96 -6.42
CA ARG A 583 22.15 61.29 -5.44
C ARG A 583 22.11 62.80 -5.16
N ARG A 584 20.92 63.41 -5.20
CA ARG A 584 20.17 63.94 -4.03
C ARG A 584 19.35 65.16 -4.42
N ARG A 585 18.07 65.07 -4.03
CA ARG A 585 17.19 66.08 -3.42
C ARG A 585 17.08 67.39 -4.21
N ARG A 586 15.89 67.98 -4.30
CA ARG A 586 15.27 68.77 -3.22
C ARG A 586 14.12 69.50 -3.95
N ILE A 587 12.99 69.84 -3.35
CA ILE A 587 12.77 71.14 -2.72
C ILE A 587 11.24 71.26 -2.61
N ASP A 588 10.75 71.67 -1.44
CA ASP A 588 9.45 72.33 -1.36
C ASP A 588 9.54 73.72 -2.01
N GLY A 589 8.68 73.95 -3.00
CA GLY A 589 7.97 75.21 -3.24
C GLY A 589 8.77 76.47 -3.60
N ARG A 590 8.77 76.83 -4.88
CA ARG A 590 8.08 78.01 -5.45
C ARG A 590 8.18 78.01 -6.97
#